data_AF-A0A7W2PL86-F1
#
_entry.id   AF-A0A7W2PL86-F1
#
_cell.length_a   1.000
_cell.length_b   1.000
_cell.length_c   1.000
_cell.angle_alpha   90.00
_cell.angle_beta   90.00
_cell.angle_gamma   90.00
#
_symmetry.space_group_name_H-M   'P 1'
#
loop_
_entity.id
_entity.type
_entity.pdbx_description
1 polymer ?
#
loop_
_entity_poly.entity_id
_entity_poly.type
_entity_poly.pdbx_seq_one_letter_code
_entity_poly.pdbx_strand_id
1 'polypeptide(L)'
;MEHESINLQFQLIRDGKALAVLAEDNEINGFAILIFKEACPSKLSQYSDLSTMAYINDLVVNINYSGKGIGSTLLKKAIELAHKGQCEKVYIERYEENLALAGMM
;
A
#
# COMPACT_ATOMS: atom_id res chain seq x y z
N MET A 1 12.77 -15.76 5.53
CA MET A 1 12.14 -14.61 6.20
C MET A 1 11.59 -13.59 5.20
N GLU A 2 12.32 -13.15 4.16
CA GLU A 2 11.75 -12.25 3.12
C GLU A 2 10.88 -12.96 2.07
N HIS A 3 11.29 -14.15 1.58
CA HIS A 3 10.51 -14.88 0.56
C HIS A 3 9.11 -15.31 1.05
N GLU A 4 8.96 -15.62 2.34
CA GLU A 4 7.64 -15.93 2.91
C GLU A 4 6.72 -14.70 2.95
N SER A 5 7.28 -13.51 3.16
CA SER A 5 6.54 -12.23 3.12
C SER A 5 6.02 -11.94 1.71
N ILE A 6 6.86 -12.12 0.69
CA ILE A 6 6.48 -11.87 -0.72
C ILE A 6 5.40 -12.86 -1.18
N ASN A 7 5.56 -14.15 -0.89
CA ASN A 7 4.57 -15.17 -1.24
C ASN A 7 3.23 -14.91 -0.57
N LEU A 8 3.24 -14.45 0.69
CA LEU A 8 2.02 -14.04 1.40
C LEU A 8 1.31 -12.89 0.68
N GLN A 9 2.03 -11.86 0.21
CA GLN A 9 1.41 -10.77 -0.54
C GLN A 9 0.77 -11.25 -1.84
N PHE A 10 1.46 -12.09 -2.62
CA PHE A 10 0.90 -12.67 -3.84
C PHE A 10 -0.34 -13.52 -3.55
N GLN A 11 -0.31 -14.30 -2.46
CA GLN A 11 -1.47 -15.07 -2.02
C GLN A 11 -2.65 -14.15 -1.71
N LEU A 12 -2.44 -13.06 -0.95
CA LEU A 12 -3.50 -12.11 -0.61
C LEU A 12 -4.09 -11.45 -1.86
N ILE A 13 -3.26 -11.10 -2.85
CA ILE A 13 -3.73 -10.56 -4.13
C ILE A 13 -4.59 -11.60 -4.86
N ARG A 14 -4.11 -12.84 -4.96
CA ARG A 14 -4.84 -13.93 -5.62
C ARG A 14 -6.17 -14.23 -4.95
N ASP A 15 -6.22 -14.13 -3.63
CA ASP A 15 -7.42 -14.38 -2.83
C ASP A 15 -8.38 -13.17 -2.80
N GLY A 16 -8.07 -12.09 -3.53
CA GLY A 16 -8.88 -10.86 -3.58
C GLY A 16 -8.86 -10.05 -2.28
N LYS A 17 -7.92 -10.34 -1.38
CA LYS A 17 -7.74 -9.68 -0.07
C LYS A 17 -6.74 -8.51 -0.13
N ALA A 18 -6.03 -8.38 -1.23
CA ALA A 18 -5.15 -7.26 -1.52
C ALA A 18 -5.23 -6.86 -3.00
N LEU A 19 -4.83 -5.63 -3.29
CA LEU A 19 -4.67 -5.11 -4.65
C LEU A 19 -3.25 -4.57 -4.83
N ALA A 20 -2.66 -4.85 -6.00
CA ALA A 20 -1.49 -4.14 -6.48
C ALA A 20 -1.94 -2.98 -7.37
N VAL A 21 -1.51 -1.76 -7.03
CA VAL A 21 -1.69 -0.56 -7.85
C VAL A 21 -0.36 -0.29 -8.55
N LEU A 22 -0.36 -0.33 -9.88
CA LEU A 22 0.86 -0.13 -10.67
C LEU A 22 0.89 1.27 -11.27
N ALA A 23 2.04 1.91 -11.21
CA ALA A 23 2.37 3.07 -12.03
C ALA A 23 3.19 2.56 -13.20
N GLU A 24 2.54 2.41 -14.35
CA GLU A 24 3.15 1.92 -15.58
C GLU A 24 3.11 2.98 -16.67
N ASP A 25 4.16 2.97 -17.48
CA ASP A 25 4.16 3.57 -18.82
C ASP A 25 4.61 2.47 -19.79
N ASN A 26 5.85 2.53 -20.30
CA ASN A 26 6.45 1.40 -21.02
C ASN A 26 7.03 0.30 -20.10
N GLU A 27 7.22 0.62 -18.82
CA GLU A 27 7.70 -0.28 -17.78
C GLU A 27 7.04 0.07 -16.44
N ILE A 28 7.16 -0.81 -15.44
CA ILE A 28 6.65 -0.55 -14.09
C ILE A 28 7.61 0.43 -13.39
N ASN A 29 7.14 1.65 -13.19
CA ASN A 29 7.90 2.74 -12.57
C ASN A 29 7.63 2.88 -11.07
N GLY A 30 6.64 2.14 -10.55
CA GLY A 30 6.34 2.06 -9.14
C GLY A 30 5.10 1.23 -8.88
N PHE A 31 4.89 0.86 -7.62
CA PHE A 31 3.69 0.15 -7.21
C PHE A 31 3.32 0.45 -5.75
N ALA A 32 2.07 0.15 -5.41
CA ALA A 32 1.60 0.06 -4.03
C ALA A 32 0.81 -1.22 -3.80
N ILE A 33 0.96 -1.83 -2.62
CA ILE A 33 0.19 -3.01 -2.18
C ILE A 33 -0.81 -2.58 -1.12
N LEU A 34 -2.09 -2.66 -1.46
CA LEU A 34 -3.21 -2.30 -0.59
C LEU A 34 -3.90 -3.57 -0.08
N ILE A 35 -3.82 -3.83 1.22
CA ILE A 35 -4.44 -4.95 1.91
C ILE A 35 -5.77 -4.49 2.52
N PHE A 36 -6.80 -5.33 2.43
CA PHE A 36 -8.14 -5.01 2.91
C PHE A 36 -8.49 -5.74 4.19
N LYS A 37 -9.14 -5.00 5.08
CA LYS A 37 -9.96 -5.50 6.17
C LYS A 37 -9.24 -6.51 7.09
N GLU A 38 -9.81 -7.68 7.32
CA GLU A 38 -9.29 -8.72 8.20
C GLU A 38 -7.96 -9.32 7.73
N ALA A 39 -7.56 -9.06 6.49
CA ALA A 39 -6.24 -9.43 6.00
C ALA A 39 -5.13 -8.45 6.41
N CYS A 40 -5.49 -7.27 6.94
CA CYS A 40 -4.54 -6.30 7.46
C CYS A 40 -3.78 -6.88 8.67
N PRO A 41 -2.55 -6.39 8.95
CA PRO A 41 -1.79 -6.82 10.12
C PRO A 41 -2.59 -6.68 11.42
N SER A 42 -2.69 -7.76 12.20
CA SER A 42 -3.50 -7.81 13.43
C SER A 42 -3.10 -6.76 14.47
N LYS A 43 -1.84 -6.31 14.46
CA LYS A 43 -1.33 -5.22 15.30
C LYS A 43 -2.06 -3.88 15.09
N LEU A 44 -2.73 -3.67 13.95
CA LEU A 44 -3.49 -2.45 13.67
C LEU A 44 -4.85 -2.42 14.37
N SER A 45 -5.31 -3.54 14.92
CA SER A 45 -6.57 -3.63 15.68
C SER A 45 -6.61 -2.72 16.92
N GLN A 46 -5.45 -2.30 17.43
CA GLN A 46 -5.35 -1.33 18.51
C GLN A 46 -5.73 0.11 18.08
N TYR A 47 -5.74 0.42 16.78
CA TYR A 47 -5.99 1.76 16.25
C TYR A 47 -7.38 1.91 15.62
N SER A 48 -7.96 0.83 15.08
CA SER A 48 -9.29 0.81 14.47
C SER A 48 -9.78 -0.63 14.29
N ASP A 49 -11.09 -0.79 14.03
CA ASP A 49 -11.66 -2.09 13.63
C ASP A 49 -11.04 -2.54 12.31
N LEU A 50 -10.54 -3.78 12.27
CA LEU A 50 -9.94 -4.35 11.06
C LEU A 50 -10.96 -4.42 9.92
N SER A 51 -12.24 -4.69 10.20
CA SER A 51 -13.27 -4.87 9.18
C SER A 51 -13.60 -3.61 8.36
N THR A 52 -13.19 -2.43 8.85
CA THR A 52 -13.46 -1.13 8.22
C THR A 52 -12.20 -0.40 7.76
N MET A 53 -11.02 -1.04 7.77
CA MET A 53 -9.77 -0.38 7.34
C MET A 53 -9.12 -1.05 6.14
N ALA A 54 -8.19 -0.31 5.52
CA ALA A 54 -7.21 -0.85 4.59
C ALA A 54 -5.79 -0.45 5.02
N TYR A 55 -4.81 -1.19 4.54
CA TYR A 55 -3.41 -0.98 4.88
C TYR A 55 -2.55 -0.98 3.62
N ILE A 56 -1.75 0.07 3.43
CA ILE A 56 -0.73 0.11 2.38
C ILE A 56 0.53 -0.53 2.97
N ASN A 57 0.80 -1.76 2.55
CA ASN A 57 1.96 -2.52 3.03
C ASN A 57 3.26 -2.04 2.40
N ASP A 58 3.22 -1.77 1.09
CA ASP A 58 4.36 -1.29 0.32
C ASP A 58 3.92 -0.14 -0.57
N LEU A 59 4.77 0.87 -0.71
CA LEU A 59 4.67 1.92 -1.71
C LEU A 59 6.09 2.25 -2.17
N VAL A 60 6.40 1.84 -3.39
CA VAL A 60 7.75 1.93 -3.96
C VAL A 60 7.70 2.64 -5.29
N VAL A 61 8.66 3.53 -5.53
CA VAL A 61 8.85 4.21 -6.80
C VAL A 61 10.29 3.95 -7.25
N ASN A 62 10.46 3.66 -8.54
CA ASN A 62 11.77 3.55 -9.14
C ASN A 62 12.56 4.85 -8.90
N ILE A 63 13.78 4.73 -8.37
CA ILE A 63 14.62 5.86 -7.97
C ILE A 63 14.87 6.85 -9.12
N ASN A 64 14.94 6.36 -10.36
CA ASN A 64 15.12 7.17 -11.56
C ASN A 64 13.91 8.08 -11.87
N TYR A 65 12.79 7.86 -11.20
CA TYR A 65 11.55 8.63 -11.32
C TYR A 65 11.13 9.29 -10.00
N SER A 66 12.02 9.31 -9.01
CA SER A 66 11.78 10.04 -7.76
C SER A 66 11.56 11.54 -8.00
N GLY A 67 10.73 12.17 -7.16
CA GLY A 67 10.40 13.60 -7.27
C GLY A 67 9.39 13.96 -8.38
N LYS A 68 8.92 13.00 -9.20
CA LYS A 68 7.96 13.24 -10.29
C LYS A 68 6.47 13.10 -9.88
N GLY A 69 6.18 12.99 -8.58
CA GLY A 69 4.81 12.85 -8.08
C GLY A 69 4.15 11.47 -8.25
N ILE A 70 4.90 10.46 -8.72
CA ILE A 70 4.40 9.08 -8.89
C ILE A 70 3.92 8.49 -7.56
N GLY A 71 4.73 8.62 -6.50
CA GLY A 71 4.37 8.10 -5.17
C GLY A 71 3.09 8.74 -4.62
N SER A 72 2.93 10.05 -4.78
CA SER A 72 1.69 10.75 -4.39
C SER A 72 0.49 10.27 -5.19
N THR A 73 0.67 9.97 -6.48
CA THR A 73 -0.39 9.47 -7.35
C THR A 73 -0.80 8.04 -6.96
N LEU A 74 0.18 7.15 -6.71
CA LEU A 74 -0.05 5.81 -6.20
C LEU A 74 -0.80 5.83 -4.86
N LEU A 75 -0.38 6.69 -3.93
CA LEU A 75 -1.03 6.85 -2.63
C LEU A 75 -2.49 7.28 -2.77
N LYS A 76 -2.77 8.31 -3.58
CA LYS A 76 -4.14 8.77 -3.84
C LYS A 76 -5.00 7.67 -4.45
N LYS A 77 -4.45 6.91 -5.41
CA LYS A 77 -5.16 5.78 -6.03
C LYS A 77 -5.43 4.64 -5.07
N ALA A 78 -4.49 4.32 -4.19
CA ALA A 78 -4.71 3.34 -3.13
C ALA A 78 -5.84 3.79 -2.19
N ILE A 79 -5.88 5.07 -1.79
CA ILE A 79 -6.96 5.62 -0.95
C ILE A 79 -8.32 5.56 -1.66
N GLU A 80 -8.39 5.94 -2.93
CA GLU A 80 -9.61 5.82 -3.74
C GLU A 80 -10.12 4.37 -3.81
N LEU A 81 -9.21 3.40 -3.97
CA LEU A 81 -9.56 1.97 -4.01
C LEU A 81 -9.99 1.45 -2.64
N ALA A 82 -9.37 1.90 -1.55
CA ALA A 82 -9.79 1.59 -0.20
C ALA A 82 -11.23 2.05 0.06
N HIS A 83 -11.57 3.28 -0.36
CA HIS A 83 -12.93 3.81 -0.25
C HIS A 83 -13.94 2.97 -1.06
N LYS A 84 -13.57 2.53 -2.28
CA LYS A 84 -14.41 1.61 -3.06
C LYS A 84 -14.58 0.25 -2.37
N GLY A 85 -13.60 -0.18 -1.59
CA GLY A 85 -13.67 -1.36 -0.72
C GLY A 85 -14.47 -1.17 0.58
N GLN A 86 -15.12 -0.01 0.74
CA GLN A 86 -15.86 0.39 1.95
C GLN A 86 -14.98 0.46 3.21
N CYS A 87 -13.70 0.81 3.04
CA CYS A 87 -12.81 1.10 4.15
C CYS A 87 -12.91 2.58 4.51
N GLU A 88 -13.08 2.87 5.80
CA GLU A 88 -13.20 4.22 6.36
C GLU A 88 -11.83 4.87 6.60
N LYS A 89 -10.81 4.05 6.87
CA LYS A 89 -9.45 4.49 7.19
C LYS A 89 -8.43 3.71 6.39
N VAL A 90 -7.36 4.39 6.02
CA VAL A 90 -6.18 3.79 5.38
C VAL A 90 -4.96 4.05 6.24
N TYR A 91 -4.25 2.98 6.60
CA TYR A 91 -3.02 3.05 7.36
C TYR A 91 -1.83 2.74 6.45
N ILE A 92 -0.69 3.36 6.75
CA ILE A 92 0.60 3.06 6.13
C ILE A 92 1.67 3.23 7.20
N GLU A 93 2.60 2.29 7.31
CA GLU A 93 3.74 2.42 8.20
C GLU A 93 4.92 3.03 7.45
N ARG A 94 5.62 3.93 8.13
CA ARG A 94 6.85 4.56 7.64
C ARG A 94 7.97 4.25 8.61
N TYR A 95 9.07 3.71 8.07
CA TYR A 95 10.33 3.60 8.79
C TYR A 95 11.14 4.90 8.65
N GLU A 96 11.95 5.26 9.66
CA GLU A 96 12.73 6.51 9.68
C GLU A 96 13.65 6.67 8.46
N GLU A 97 14.11 5.56 7.86
CA GLU A 97 14.93 5.54 6.64
C GLU A 97 14.18 6.09 5.41
N ASN A 98 12.85 6.14 5.43
CA ASN A 98 12.02 6.67 4.35
C ASN A 98 11.94 8.21 4.37
N LEU A 99 13.04 8.92 4.68
CA LEU A 99 13.13 10.39 4.82
C LEU A 99 12.48 11.18 3.67
N ALA A 100 12.49 10.63 2.45
CA ALA A 100 11.87 11.23 1.25
C ALA A 100 10.34 11.44 1.35
N LEU A 101 9.64 10.80 2.29
CA LEU A 101 8.19 10.98 2.50
C LEU A 101 7.84 12.19 3.38
N ALA A 102 8.82 12.94 3.91
CA ALA A 102 8.62 14.04 4.86
C ALA A 102 7.86 15.27 4.31
N GLY A 103 7.66 15.36 2.99
CA GLY A 103 6.93 16.47 2.34
C GLY A 103 5.53 16.12 1.84
N MET A 104 4.96 14.95 2.18
CA MET A 104 3.68 14.46 1.65
C MET A 104 2.62 14.24 2.74
N MET A 105 2.54 15.15 3.71
CA MET A 105 1.38 15.34 4.58
C MET A 105 0.98 16.81 4.56
#